data_AF-A0A8K0HWR8-F1
#
_entry.id   AF-A0A8K0HWR8-F1
#
_cell.length_a   1.000
_cell.length_b   1.000
_cell.length_c   1.000
_cell.angle_alpha   90.00
_cell.angle_beta   90.00
_cell.angle_gamma   90.00
#
_symmetry.space_group_name_H-M   'P 1'
#
loop_
_entity.id
_entity.type
_entity.pdbx_description
1 polymer ?
#
loop_
_entity_poly.entity_id
_entity_poly.type
_entity_poly.pdbx_seq_one_letter_code
_entity_poly.pdbx_strand_id
1 'polypeptide(L)'
;MKEGKERIRKGKERKDKRRKGRKEKKGRRKRKERERRKEERKLMKEIRKERRTRKERNDGRRKDRKERKEKQGRRKEKGKEKGEEQTTLNRAETGGSIQLKPIHLAQHKIQSAAGPLDMRLTQVPKMLFSAEKRMGTLSVLHIIQDILLQKADMAMRKYGIHVVVANELATYKEEVIIVTKGGRTTVRRHNKETDLEEQLTYLLVEMHSEYIEQAGA
;
A
#
# COMPACT_ATOMS: atom_id res chain seq x y z
N MET A 1 -47.07 73.06 15.62
CA MET A 1 -45.75 72.71 16.21
C MET A 1 -45.64 71.29 16.80
N LYS A 2 -46.73 70.55 17.09
CA LYS A 2 -46.67 69.22 17.75
C LYS A 2 -46.22 68.07 16.82
N GLU A 3 -46.64 68.07 15.55
CA GLU A 3 -46.34 66.98 14.59
C GLU A 3 -44.85 66.88 14.21
N GLY A 4 -44.15 68.01 14.09
CA GLY A 4 -42.72 68.04 13.77
C GLY A 4 -41.85 67.38 14.85
N LYS A 5 -42.20 67.57 16.13
CA LYS A 5 -41.51 66.95 17.26
C LYS A 5 -41.73 65.43 17.30
N GLU A 6 -42.91 64.96 16.91
CA GLU A 6 -43.24 63.53 16.90
C GLU A 6 -42.51 62.77 15.78
N ARG A 7 -42.39 63.37 14.58
CA ARG A 7 -41.60 62.79 13.47
C ARG A 7 -40.12 62.65 13.82
N ILE A 8 -39.54 63.62 14.52
CA ILE A 8 -38.14 63.56 15.00
C ILE A 8 -37.99 62.45 16.05
N ARG A 9 -38.96 62.30 16.97
CA ARG A 9 -38.94 61.25 18.00
C ARG A 9 -39.01 59.85 17.38
N LYS A 10 -39.94 59.62 16.45
CA LYS A 10 -40.06 58.36 15.68
C LYS A 10 -38.80 58.07 14.84
N GLY A 11 -38.16 59.10 14.29
CA GLY A 11 -36.90 58.98 13.53
C GLY A 11 -35.71 58.54 14.40
N LYS A 12 -35.58 59.10 15.61
CA LYS A 12 -34.54 58.69 16.59
C LYS A 12 -34.75 57.24 17.03
N GLU A 13 -35.99 56.87 17.35
CA GLU A 13 -36.32 55.52 17.81
C GLU A 13 -36.04 54.44 16.75
N ARG A 14 -36.31 54.73 15.46
CA ARG A 14 -35.96 53.84 14.34
C ARG A 14 -34.43 53.70 14.17
N LYS A 15 -33.66 54.78 14.35
CA LYS A 15 -32.19 54.74 14.30
C LYS A 15 -31.62 53.91 15.45
N ASP A 16 -32.18 54.00 16.65
CA ASP A 16 -31.75 53.23 17.81
C ASP A 16 -32.08 51.74 17.69
N LYS A 17 -33.28 51.39 17.19
CA LYS A 17 -33.65 50.00 16.87
C LYS A 17 -32.69 49.39 15.83
N ARG A 18 -32.32 50.13 14.77
CA ARG A 18 -31.33 49.69 13.77
C ARG A 18 -29.92 49.52 14.36
N ARG A 19 -29.48 50.42 15.24
CA ARG A 19 -28.19 50.32 15.94
C ARG A 19 -28.15 49.10 16.88
N LYS A 20 -29.22 48.85 17.65
CA LYS A 20 -29.35 47.66 18.50
C LYS A 20 -29.30 46.37 17.67
N GLY A 21 -30.06 46.26 16.58
CA GLY A 21 -30.06 45.09 15.71
C GLY A 21 -28.70 44.81 15.04
N ARG A 22 -27.95 45.85 14.65
CA ARG A 22 -26.57 45.69 14.13
C ARG A 22 -25.60 45.20 15.20
N LYS A 23 -25.68 45.71 16.44
CA LYS A 23 -24.85 45.25 17.57
C LYS A 23 -25.14 43.78 17.90
N GLU A 24 -26.41 43.39 17.90
CA GLU A 24 -26.82 42.01 18.18
C GLU A 24 -26.36 41.02 17.09
N LYS A 25 -26.51 41.37 15.80
CA LYS A 25 -25.97 40.55 14.68
C LYS A 25 -24.45 40.41 14.75
N LYS A 26 -23.72 41.48 15.09
CA LYS A 26 -22.26 41.42 15.31
C LYS A 26 -21.91 40.51 16.49
N GLY A 27 -22.68 40.56 17.58
CA GLY A 27 -22.51 39.67 18.74
C GLY A 27 -22.72 38.20 18.38
N ARG A 28 -23.80 37.87 17.67
CA ARG A 28 -24.07 36.49 17.21
C ARG A 28 -22.97 35.96 16.28
N ARG A 29 -22.47 36.77 15.35
CA ARG A 29 -21.33 36.37 14.48
C ARG A 29 -20.06 36.10 15.28
N LYS A 30 -19.70 36.98 16.21
CA LYS A 30 -18.53 36.78 17.10
C LYS A 30 -18.66 35.52 17.97
N ARG A 31 -19.87 35.20 18.44
CA ARG A 31 -20.12 33.98 19.24
C ARG A 31 -19.94 32.71 18.39
N LYS A 32 -20.52 32.67 17.18
CA LYS A 32 -20.33 31.56 16.22
C LYS A 32 -18.87 31.36 15.84
N GLU A 33 -18.13 32.44 15.61
CA GLU A 33 -16.70 32.36 15.28
C GLU A 33 -15.88 31.83 16.46
N ARG A 34 -16.19 32.24 17.70
CA ARG A 34 -15.56 31.70 18.91
C ARG A 34 -15.85 30.21 19.10
N GLU A 35 -17.05 29.74 18.75
CA GLU A 35 -17.40 28.32 18.81
C GLU A 35 -16.63 27.51 17.77
N ARG A 36 -16.57 27.97 16.51
CA ARG A 36 -15.75 27.33 15.46
C ARG A 36 -14.29 27.21 15.86
N ARG A 37 -13.68 28.29 16.39
CA ARG A 37 -12.30 28.26 16.88
C ARG A 37 -12.11 27.30 18.07
N LYS A 38 -13.14 27.08 18.90
CA LYS A 38 -13.08 26.09 19.99
C LYS A 38 -13.13 24.66 19.44
N GLU A 39 -13.96 24.40 18.44
CA GLU A 39 -14.06 23.10 17.75
C GLU A 39 -12.77 22.76 17.01
N GLU A 40 -12.21 23.69 16.23
CA GLU A 40 -10.92 23.51 15.56
C GLU A 40 -9.79 23.21 16.57
N ARG A 41 -9.77 23.89 17.72
CA ARG A 41 -8.81 23.60 18.79
C ARG A 41 -9.02 22.23 19.42
N LYS A 42 -10.26 21.74 19.52
CA LYS A 42 -10.55 20.38 20.00
C LYS A 42 -10.05 19.34 19.00
N LEU A 43 -10.38 19.52 17.72
CA LEU A 43 -9.95 18.63 16.63
C LEU A 43 -8.42 18.57 16.53
N MET A 44 -7.73 19.71 16.60
CA MET A 44 -6.26 19.76 16.57
C MET A 44 -5.61 19.07 17.78
N LYS A 45 -6.26 19.11 18.96
CA LYS A 45 -5.78 18.36 20.13
C LYS A 45 -5.95 16.85 19.93
N GLU A 46 -7.05 16.43 19.31
CA GLU A 46 -7.34 15.02 19.01
C GLU A 46 -6.36 14.44 17.99
N ILE A 47 -6.12 15.15 16.88
CA ILE A 47 -5.10 14.78 15.88
C ILE A 47 -3.71 14.67 16.53
N ARG A 48 -3.34 15.60 17.42
CA ARG A 48 -2.06 15.52 18.14
C ARG A 48 -1.97 14.31 19.07
N LYS A 49 -3.06 13.94 19.75
CA LYS A 49 -3.12 12.72 20.59
C LYS A 49 -3.00 11.47 19.72
N GLU A 50 -3.70 11.41 18.60
CA GLU A 50 -3.65 10.27 17.69
C GLU A 50 -2.24 10.10 17.08
N ARG A 51 -1.59 11.19 16.68
CA ARG A 51 -0.19 11.13 16.20
C ARG A 51 0.79 10.63 17.27
N ARG A 52 0.59 10.99 18.55
CA ARG A 52 1.41 10.48 19.67
C ARG A 52 1.21 8.98 19.86
N THR A 53 -0.04 8.52 19.91
CA THR A 53 -0.35 7.09 20.09
C THR A 53 0.11 6.24 18.90
N ARG A 54 -0.01 6.74 17.65
CA ARG A 54 0.54 6.07 16.46
C ARG A 54 2.07 5.98 16.51
N LYS A 55 2.74 7.04 16.96
CA LYS A 55 4.20 7.03 17.14
C LYS A 55 4.64 6.02 18.20
N GLU A 56 3.97 5.98 19.35
CA GLU A 56 4.22 5.01 20.42
C GLU A 56 3.97 3.56 19.96
N ARG A 57 2.88 3.29 19.22
CA ARG A 57 2.60 1.97 18.63
C ARG A 57 3.67 1.54 17.63
N ASN A 58 4.15 2.47 16.80
CA ASN A 58 5.20 2.20 15.82
C ASN A 58 6.57 2.00 16.49
N ASP A 59 6.89 2.77 17.52
CA ASP A 59 8.11 2.62 18.30
C ASP A 59 8.11 1.31 19.12
N GLY A 60 6.97 0.91 19.67
CA GLY A 60 6.76 -0.40 20.30
C GLY A 60 7.01 -1.55 19.32
N ARG A 61 6.35 -1.52 18.15
CA ARG A 61 6.58 -2.53 17.09
C ARG A 61 8.05 -2.58 16.62
N ARG A 62 8.75 -1.44 16.58
CA ARG A 62 10.19 -1.39 16.25
C ARG A 62 11.04 -2.03 17.35
N LYS A 63 10.75 -1.78 18.63
CA LYS A 63 11.44 -2.40 19.77
C LYS A 63 11.22 -3.91 19.80
N ASP A 64 9.97 -4.37 19.65
CA ASP A 64 9.63 -5.80 19.59
C ASP A 64 10.34 -6.51 18.43
N ARG A 65 10.43 -5.85 17.26
CA ARG A 65 11.16 -6.38 16.10
C ARG A 65 12.67 -6.44 16.35
N LYS A 66 13.23 -5.48 17.10
CA LYS A 66 14.66 -5.47 17.47
C LYS A 66 14.96 -6.57 18.49
N GLU A 67 14.11 -6.75 19.50
CA GLU A 67 14.25 -7.78 20.52
C GLU A 67 14.06 -9.19 19.94
N ARG A 68 13.10 -9.39 19.01
CA ARG A 68 12.94 -10.67 18.28
C ARG A 68 14.17 -11.00 17.42
N LYS A 69 14.79 -9.99 16.80
CA LYS A 69 16.04 -10.17 16.03
C LYS A 69 17.22 -10.52 16.93
N GLU A 70 17.32 -9.89 18.11
CA GLU A 70 18.39 -10.19 19.07
C GLU A 70 18.22 -11.58 19.71
N LYS A 71 16.99 -11.97 20.09
CA LYS A 71 16.67 -13.33 20.56
C LYS A 71 16.91 -14.39 19.49
N GLN A 72 16.64 -14.10 18.21
CA GLN A 72 17.00 -14.99 17.10
C GLN A 72 18.52 -15.08 16.89
N GLY A 73 19.27 -13.97 17.07
CA GLY A 73 20.73 -13.97 17.03
C GLY A 73 21.35 -14.88 18.10
N ARG A 74 20.91 -14.72 19.37
CA ARG A 74 21.40 -15.55 20.49
C ARG A 74 21.02 -17.04 20.35
N ARG A 75 19.88 -17.36 19.73
CA ARG A 75 19.50 -18.75 19.42
C ARG A 75 20.35 -19.36 18.30
N LYS A 76 20.75 -18.58 17.30
CA LYS A 76 21.67 -19.03 16.23
C LYS A 76 23.10 -19.22 16.72
N GLU A 77 23.53 -18.48 17.73
CA GLU A 77 24.83 -18.63 18.36
C GLU A 77 24.90 -19.90 19.24
N LYS A 78 23.86 -20.17 20.03
CA LYS A 78 23.72 -21.43 20.80
C LYS A 78 23.45 -22.67 19.94
N GLY A 79 22.92 -22.51 18.72
CA GLY A 79 22.67 -23.60 17.78
C GLY A 79 23.87 -23.95 16.88
N LYS A 80 24.98 -23.20 16.93
CA LYS A 80 26.20 -23.55 16.18
C LYS A 80 27.06 -24.62 16.84
N GLU A 81 26.82 -24.94 18.11
CA GLU A 81 27.50 -26.03 18.82
C GLU A 81 26.81 -27.39 18.68
N LYS A 82 25.58 -27.45 18.14
CA LYS A 82 24.88 -28.71 17.93
C LYS A 82 24.10 -28.67 16.62
N GLY A 83 24.62 -29.39 15.64
CA GLY A 83 23.86 -30.16 14.65
C GLY A 83 22.80 -29.43 13.83
N GLU A 84 23.05 -29.38 12.53
CA GLU A 84 22.05 -29.56 11.46
C GLU A 84 20.96 -28.48 11.27
N GLU A 85 20.97 -27.97 10.04
CA GLU A 85 19.82 -27.60 9.18
C GLU A 85 18.63 -26.83 9.77
N GLN A 86 18.46 -25.57 9.31
CA GLN A 86 17.26 -25.07 8.62
C GLN A 86 17.34 -23.56 8.38
N THR A 87 17.53 -23.19 7.12
CA THR A 87 17.57 -21.80 6.64
C THR A 87 16.17 -21.34 6.22
N THR A 88 15.50 -20.55 7.07
CA THR A 88 14.29 -19.80 6.69
C THR A 88 14.67 -18.62 5.78
N LEU A 89 14.34 -18.72 4.50
CA LEU A 89 14.53 -17.69 3.47
C LEU A 89 13.22 -16.92 3.23
N ASN A 90 13.20 -15.64 3.61
CA ASN A 90 12.27 -14.66 3.02
C ASN A 90 12.96 -14.13 1.75
N ARG A 91 12.52 -14.55 0.56
CA ARG A 91 13.08 -14.12 -0.72
C ARG A 91 11.97 -13.51 -1.57
N ALA A 92 12.06 -12.21 -1.83
CA ALA A 92 11.37 -11.62 -2.98
C ALA A 92 12.09 -12.15 -4.22
N GLU A 93 11.45 -13.05 -4.95
CA GLU A 93 12.06 -13.74 -6.09
C GLU A 93 11.92 -12.90 -7.36
N THR A 94 12.98 -12.18 -7.73
CA THR A 94 13.34 -12.06 -9.15
C THR A 94 13.84 -13.44 -9.59
N GLY A 95 12.90 -14.30 -9.98
CA GLY A 95 13.18 -15.67 -10.41
C GLY A 95 14.04 -15.67 -11.67
N GLY A 96 15.33 -15.94 -11.52
CA GLY A 96 16.18 -16.32 -12.65
C GLY A 96 15.63 -17.60 -13.27
N SER A 97 15.30 -17.56 -14.57
CA SER A 97 14.64 -18.66 -15.30
C SER A 97 15.53 -19.87 -15.57
N ILE A 98 16.78 -19.82 -15.12
CA ILE A 98 17.84 -20.74 -15.55
C ILE A 98 18.73 -21.08 -14.33
N GLN A 99 18.98 -22.37 -14.08
CA GLN A 99 19.90 -22.84 -13.04
C GLN A 99 20.82 -23.93 -13.58
N LEU A 100 22.05 -23.95 -13.07
CA LEU A 100 22.94 -25.09 -13.17
C LEU A 100 22.54 -26.12 -12.11
N LYS A 101 22.38 -27.39 -12.49
CA LYS A 101 22.13 -28.46 -11.52
C LYS A 101 23.30 -28.53 -10.53
N PRO A 102 23.06 -28.85 -9.24
CA PRO A 102 24.12 -28.91 -8.21
C PRO A 102 25.29 -29.82 -8.59
N ILE A 103 25.01 -30.91 -9.32
CA ILE A 103 26.01 -31.90 -9.79
C ILE A 103 26.92 -31.33 -10.90
N HIS A 104 26.51 -30.24 -11.56
CA HIS A 104 27.25 -29.58 -12.65
C HIS A 104 27.80 -28.20 -12.23
N LEU A 105 27.78 -27.87 -10.94
CA LEU A 105 28.35 -26.63 -10.45
C LEU A 105 29.88 -26.79 -10.37
N ALA A 106 30.62 -26.00 -11.13
CA ALA A 106 32.06 -25.95 -11.00
C ALA A 106 32.43 -25.43 -9.60
N GLN A 107 33.21 -26.21 -8.84
CA GLN A 107 33.67 -25.81 -7.50
C GLN A 107 34.66 -24.64 -7.54
N HIS A 108 35.29 -24.45 -8.68
CA HIS A 108 36.30 -23.42 -8.89
C HIS A 108 35.87 -22.45 -9.98
N LYS A 109 36.40 -21.22 -9.90
CA LYS A 109 36.15 -20.16 -10.89
C LYS A 109 36.46 -20.69 -12.29
N ILE A 110 35.54 -20.49 -13.23
CA ILE A 110 35.76 -20.79 -14.64
C ILE A 110 36.96 -19.96 -15.11
N GLN A 111 37.99 -20.63 -15.60
CA GLN A 111 39.23 -19.98 -16.02
C GLN A 111 39.04 -19.30 -17.36
N SER A 112 39.58 -18.09 -17.51
CA SER A 112 39.57 -17.38 -18.79
C SER A 112 40.57 -18.04 -19.73
N ALA A 113 40.09 -18.73 -20.76
CA ALA A 113 40.90 -19.18 -21.89
C ALA A 113 40.74 -18.23 -23.07
N ALA A 114 41.74 -18.17 -23.96
CA ALA A 114 41.66 -17.44 -25.22
C ALA A 114 40.75 -18.21 -26.20
N GLY A 115 39.44 -18.14 -25.98
CA GLY A 115 38.42 -18.82 -26.77
C GLY A 115 37.00 -18.50 -26.30
N PRO A 116 35.97 -18.76 -27.12
CA PRO A 116 34.58 -18.50 -26.75
C PRO A 116 34.14 -19.40 -25.59
N LEU A 117 33.50 -18.79 -24.59
CA LEU A 117 32.97 -19.48 -23.41
C LEU A 117 31.63 -20.16 -23.74
N ASP A 118 31.62 -21.49 -23.78
CA ASP A 118 30.38 -22.27 -23.90
C ASP A 118 29.79 -22.57 -22.51
N MET A 119 28.55 -22.15 -22.27
CA MET A 119 27.82 -22.38 -21.02
C MET A 119 26.54 -23.15 -21.27
N ARG A 120 26.44 -24.35 -20.69
CA ARG A 120 25.22 -25.16 -20.73
C ARG A 120 24.41 -24.97 -19.47
N LEU A 121 23.18 -24.47 -19.62
CA LEU A 121 22.29 -24.19 -18.49
C LEU A 121 20.99 -24.97 -18.63
N THR A 122 20.46 -25.46 -17.51
CA THR A 122 19.17 -26.17 -17.48
C THR A 122 18.04 -25.25 -17.04
N GLN A 123 16.84 -25.45 -17.61
CA GLN A 123 15.66 -24.72 -17.17
C GLN A 123 15.26 -25.17 -15.76
N VAL A 124 14.90 -24.19 -14.93
CA VAL A 124 14.36 -24.47 -13.60
C VAL A 124 12.89 -24.90 -13.74
N PRO A 125 12.46 -26.00 -13.09
CA PRO A 125 11.05 -26.29 -12.93
C PRO A 125 10.34 -25.09 -12.28
N LYS A 126 9.33 -24.53 -12.95
CA LYS A 126 8.60 -23.36 -12.43
C LYS A 126 7.79 -23.79 -11.21
N MET A 127 8.22 -23.35 -10.03
CA MET A 127 7.68 -23.73 -8.71
C MET A 127 6.26 -23.20 -8.41
N LEU A 128 5.59 -22.53 -9.36
CA LEU A 128 4.22 -22.04 -9.19
C LEU A 128 3.20 -23.19 -9.00
N PHE A 129 3.50 -24.38 -9.53
CA PHE A 129 2.63 -25.56 -9.49
C PHE A 129 2.42 -26.16 -8.08
N SER A 130 3.37 -25.96 -7.16
CA SER A 130 3.27 -26.56 -5.81
C SER A 130 2.53 -25.68 -4.79
N ALA A 131 2.25 -24.41 -5.13
CA ALA A 131 1.55 -23.47 -4.25
C ALA A 131 0.02 -23.59 -4.34
N GLU A 132 -0.49 -24.21 -5.40
CA GLU A 132 -1.92 -24.30 -5.74
C GLU A 132 -2.77 -25.00 -4.66
N LYS A 133 -2.20 -25.89 -3.85
CA LYS A 133 -3.00 -26.75 -2.96
C LYS A 133 -3.22 -26.18 -1.55
N ARG A 134 -2.64 -25.04 -1.17
CA ARG A 134 -2.81 -24.49 0.20
C ARG A 134 -3.02 -22.98 0.32
N MET A 135 -2.64 -22.15 -0.65
CA MET A 135 -2.70 -20.70 -0.45
C MET A 135 -3.05 -19.99 -1.76
N GLY A 136 -4.08 -19.14 -1.74
CA GLY A 136 -4.44 -18.26 -2.86
C GLY A 136 -3.25 -17.37 -3.22
N THR A 137 -2.54 -17.71 -4.30
CA THR A 137 -1.25 -17.11 -4.62
C THR A 137 -1.42 -16.03 -5.69
N LEU A 138 -1.08 -14.79 -5.36
CA LEU A 138 -0.93 -13.69 -6.32
C LEU A 138 0.47 -13.76 -6.94
N SER A 139 0.58 -13.86 -8.27
CA SER A 139 1.86 -13.84 -8.98
C SER A 139 2.06 -12.49 -9.68
N VAL A 140 3.20 -11.82 -9.42
CA VAL A 140 3.60 -10.55 -10.05
C VAL A 140 4.67 -10.84 -11.10
N LEU A 141 4.45 -10.44 -12.37
CA LEU A 141 5.45 -10.55 -13.46
C LEU A 141 5.94 -9.17 -13.90
N HIS A 142 7.25 -9.02 -14.15
CA HIS A 142 7.90 -7.79 -14.60
C HIS A 142 8.61 -7.98 -15.96
N ILE A 143 7.93 -7.80 -17.11
CA ILE A 143 8.52 -7.94 -18.48
C ILE A 143 7.79 -7.02 -19.50
N ILE A 144 8.48 -6.63 -20.59
CA ILE A 144 8.05 -5.81 -21.75
C ILE A 144 6.60 -6.08 -22.23
N GLN A 145 5.85 -5.00 -22.52
CA GLN A 145 4.38 -4.90 -22.61
C GLN A 145 3.63 -6.03 -23.36
N ASP A 146 4.01 -6.34 -24.61
CA ASP A 146 3.22 -7.29 -25.42
C ASP A 146 3.35 -8.74 -24.92
N ILE A 147 4.53 -9.08 -24.41
CA ILE A 147 4.81 -10.41 -23.85
C ILE A 147 4.17 -10.55 -22.46
N LEU A 148 3.95 -9.43 -21.76
CA LEU A 148 3.45 -9.40 -20.40
C LEU A 148 2.01 -9.92 -20.30
N LEU A 149 1.11 -9.43 -21.17
CA LEU A 149 -0.30 -9.84 -21.17
C LEU A 149 -0.46 -11.29 -21.61
N GLN A 150 0.27 -11.71 -22.65
CA GLN A 150 0.27 -13.11 -23.09
C GLN A 150 0.78 -14.05 -21.98
N LYS A 151 1.82 -13.64 -21.23
CA LYS A 151 2.32 -14.41 -20.08
C LYS A 151 1.32 -14.43 -18.92
N ALA A 152 0.61 -13.33 -18.67
CA ALA A 152 -0.42 -13.27 -17.65
C ALA A 152 -1.56 -14.24 -17.99
N ASP A 153 -2.09 -14.19 -19.23
CA ASP A 153 -3.14 -15.10 -19.66
C ASP A 153 -2.68 -16.58 -19.63
N MET A 154 -1.43 -16.84 -20.02
CA MET A 154 -0.84 -18.17 -19.95
C MET A 154 -0.68 -18.65 -18.50
N ALA A 155 -0.26 -17.77 -17.57
CA ALA A 155 -0.11 -18.11 -16.16
C ALA A 155 -1.47 -18.42 -15.52
N MET A 156 -2.50 -17.62 -15.80
CA MET A 156 -3.88 -17.88 -15.38
C MET A 156 -4.36 -19.27 -15.82
N ARG A 157 -4.15 -19.62 -17.11
CA ARG A 157 -4.54 -20.93 -17.67
C ARG A 157 -3.71 -22.09 -17.12
N LYS A 158 -2.40 -21.88 -16.95
CA LYS A 158 -1.46 -22.94 -16.57
C LYS A 158 -1.50 -23.29 -15.08
N TYR A 159 -1.78 -22.32 -14.22
CA TYR A 159 -1.68 -22.46 -12.76
C TYR A 159 -3.01 -22.19 -12.04
N GLY A 160 -4.12 -22.11 -12.76
CA GLY A 160 -5.45 -21.93 -12.15
C GLY A 160 -5.62 -20.65 -11.32
N ILE A 161 -4.76 -19.64 -11.51
CA ILE A 161 -4.74 -18.42 -10.70
C ILE A 161 -5.95 -17.55 -11.07
N HIS A 162 -6.56 -16.89 -10.07
CA HIS A 162 -7.73 -16.03 -10.24
C HIS A 162 -7.40 -14.63 -10.75
N VAL A 163 -6.25 -14.11 -10.33
CA VAL A 163 -5.79 -12.75 -10.63
C VAL A 163 -4.29 -12.75 -10.87
N VAL A 164 -3.85 -12.12 -11.96
CA VAL A 164 -2.44 -11.85 -12.24
C VAL A 164 -2.20 -10.34 -12.26
N VAL A 165 -1.17 -9.91 -11.56
CA VAL A 165 -0.71 -8.51 -11.57
C VAL A 165 0.46 -8.41 -12.55
N ALA A 166 0.16 -7.85 -13.71
CA ALA A 166 1.09 -7.65 -14.81
C ALA A 166 1.70 -6.25 -14.71
N ASN A 167 3.02 -6.17 -14.59
CA ASN A 167 3.71 -4.91 -14.51
C ASN A 167 4.83 -4.79 -15.57
N GLU A 168 4.93 -3.63 -16.22
CA GLU A 168 6.07 -3.34 -17.06
C GLU A 168 7.19 -2.73 -16.23
N LEU A 169 8.42 -3.22 -16.42
CA LEU A 169 9.58 -2.76 -15.66
C LEU A 169 9.84 -1.24 -15.81
N ALA A 170 9.54 -0.67 -16.98
CA ALA A 170 9.73 0.76 -17.23
C ALA A 170 8.76 1.64 -16.43
N THR A 171 7.54 1.15 -16.20
CA THR A 171 6.44 1.94 -15.61
C THR A 171 5.99 1.38 -14.26
N TYR A 172 6.80 0.55 -13.60
CA TYR A 172 6.35 -0.26 -12.47
C TYR A 172 5.82 0.51 -11.25
N LYS A 173 6.20 1.78 -11.14
CA LYS A 173 5.75 2.72 -10.10
C LYS A 173 4.55 3.57 -10.52
N GLU A 174 4.26 3.60 -11.81
CA GLU A 174 3.32 4.53 -12.44
C GLU A 174 2.06 3.80 -12.92
N GLU A 175 2.19 2.56 -13.39
CA GLU A 175 1.09 1.81 -13.99
C GLU A 175 1.26 0.30 -13.81
N VAL A 176 0.15 -0.37 -13.50
CA VAL A 176 0.05 -1.82 -13.37
C VAL A 176 -1.24 -2.29 -14.03
N ILE A 177 -1.21 -3.45 -14.69
CA ILE A 177 -2.38 -4.07 -15.30
C ILE A 177 -2.78 -5.28 -14.48
N ILE A 178 -4.05 -5.35 -14.08
CA ILE A 178 -4.64 -6.50 -13.43
C ILE A 178 -5.35 -7.33 -14.48
N VAL A 179 -5.05 -8.62 -14.54
CA VAL A 179 -5.64 -9.57 -15.48
C VAL A 179 -6.47 -10.58 -14.70
N THR A 180 -7.73 -10.73 -15.10
CA THR A 180 -8.71 -11.65 -14.51
C THR A 180 -9.40 -12.46 -15.60
N LYS A 181 -10.23 -13.44 -15.22
CA LYS A 181 -11.09 -14.14 -16.19
C LYS A 181 -12.11 -13.20 -16.86
N GLY A 182 -12.52 -12.14 -16.17
CA GLY A 182 -13.53 -11.18 -16.64
C GLY A 182 -12.97 -10.05 -17.51
N GLY A 183 -11.64 -9.91 -17.60
CA GLY A 183 -11.01 -8.89 -18.42
C GLY A 183 -9.73 -8.34 -17.81
N ARG A 184 -9.40 -7.10 -18.21
CA ARG A 184 -8.17 -6.42 -17.80
C ARG A 184 -8.51 -5.04 -17.25
N THR A 185 -7.90 -4.69 -16.13
CA THR A 185 -8.10 -3.39 -15.47
C THR A 185 -6.75 -2.73 -15.26
N THR A 186 -6.58 -1.51 -15.78
CA THR A 186 -5.36 -0.73 -15.60
C THR A 186 -5.47 0.15 -14.37
N VAL A 187 -4.50 0.03 -13.46
CA VAL A 187 -4.34 0.89 -12.29
C VAL A 187 -3.18 1.84 -12.56
N ARG A 188 -3.46 3.15 -12.55
CA ARG A 188 -2.46 4.19 -12.78
C ARG A 188 -2.31 5.07 -11.56
N ARG A 189 -1.08 5.49 -11.32
CA ARG A 189 -0.76 6.42 -10.25
C ARG A 189 -1.37 7.80 -10.55
N HIS A 190 -2.17 8.31 -9.62
CA HIS A 190 -2.78 9.64 -9.75
C HIS A 190 -1.79 10.77 -9.44
N ASN A 191 -0.98 10.63 -8.37
CA ASN A 191 -0.15 11.71 -7.83
C ASN A 191 1.24 11.17 -7.43
N LYS A 192 2.29 11.99 -7.54
CA LYS A 192 3.66 11.63 -7.13
C LYS A 192 3.87 11.44 -5.62
N GLU A 193 2.89 11.80 -4.80
CA GLU A 193 2.94 11.67 -3.34
C GLU A 193 2.26 10.39 -2.84
N THR A 194 1.50 9.71 -3.70
CA THR A 194 0.75 8.49 -3.34
C THR A 194 1.43 7.28 -3.95
N ASP A 195 1.52 6.20 -3.17
CA ASP A 195 2.05 4.92 -3.62
C ASP A 195 0.97 4.15 -4.38
N LEU A 196 1.32 3.60 -5.56
CA LEU A 196 0.39 2.83 -6.40
C LEU A 196 -0.04 1.52 -5.69
N GLU A 197 0.82 1.01 -4.82
CA GLU A 197 0.61 -0.19 -4.03
C GLU A 197 -0.59 -0.08 -3.09
N GLU A 198 -0.90 1.12 -2.56
CA GLU A 198 -2.05 1.31 -1.68
C GLU A 198 -3.37 1.11 -2.44
N GLN A 199 -3.46 1.69 -3.64
CA GLN A 199 -4.62 1.52 -4.54
C GLN A 199 -4.74 0.08 -5.02
N LEU A 200 -3.62 -0.53 -5.43
CA LEU A 200 -3.57 -1.91 -5.87
C LEU A 200 -4.01 -2.88 -4.76
N THR A 201 -3.57 -2.65 -3.52
CA THR A 201 -3.94 -3.49 -2.38
C THR A 201 -5.43 -3.40 -2.09
N TYR A 202 -6.02 -2.20 -2.13
CA TYR A 202 -7.46 -2.02 -1.91
C TYR A 202 -8.27 -2.82 -2.93
N LEU A 203 -7.93 -2.70 -4.22
CA LEU A 203 -8.61 -3.40 -5.29
C LEU A 203 -8.47 -4.94 -5.19
N LEU A 204 -7.28 -5.43 -4.84
CA LEU A 204 -7.06 -6.88 -4.64
C LEU A 204 -7.84 -7.42 -3.44
N VAL A 205 -8.02 -6.64 -2.37
CA VAL A 205 -8.82 -7.03 -1.21
C VAL A 205 -10.30 -7.12 -1.58
N GLU A 206 -10.81 -6.16 -2.34
CA GLU A 206 -12.19 -6.15 -2.84
C GLU A 206 -12.47 -7.39 -3.71
N MET A 207 -11.63 -7.62 -4.72
CA MET A 207 -11.74 -8.81 -5.58
C MET A 207 -11.62 -10.13 -4.82
N HIS A 208 -10.77 -10.19 -3.79
CA HIS A 208 -10.64 -11.38 -2.95
C HIS A 208 -11.87 -11.59 -2.07
N SER A 209 -12.51 -10.51 -1.60
CA SER A 209 -13.74 -10.58 -0.82
C SER A 209 -14.90 -11.09 -1.68
N GLU A 210 -15.07 -10.56 -2.89
CA GLU A 210 -16.06 -11.05 -3.87
C GLU A 210 -15.84 -12.53 -4.21
N TYR A 211 -14.58 -12.94 -4.40
CA TYR A 211 -14.24 -14.34 -4.67
C TYR A 211 -14.61 -15.26 -3.49
N ILE A 212 -14.38 -14.84 -2.25
CA ILE A 212 -14.77 -15.62 -1.06
C ILE A 212 -16.30 -15.75 -0.98
N GLU A 213 -17.04 -14.67 -1.24
CA GLU A 213 -18.50 -14.68 -1.22
C GLU A 213 -19.07 -15.61 -2.30
N GLN A 214 -18.49 -15.61 -3.50
CA GLN A 214 -18.89 -16.48 -4.61
C GLN A 214 -18.47 -17.95 -4.41
N ALA A 215 -17.32 -18.19 -3.75
CA ALA A 215 -16.83 -19.54 -3.46
C ALA A 215 -17.47 -20.18 -2.21
N GLY A 216 -18.14 -19.38 -1.38
CA GLY A 216 -18.87 -19.81 -0.18
C GLY A 216 -20.36 -20.09 -0.40
N ALA A 217 -20.86 -19.95 -1.63
CA ALA A 217 -22.23 -20.28 -2.06
C ALA A 217 -22.25 -21.61 -2.81
#